data_AF-A0A7D8YQL5-F1
#
_entry.id   AF-A0A7D8YQL5-F1
#
_cell.length_a   1.000
_cell.length_b   1.000
_cell.length_c   1.000
_cell.angle_alpha   90.00
_cell.angle_beta   90.00
_cell.angle_gamma   90.00
#
_symmetry.space_group_name_H-M   'P 1'
#
loop_
_entity.id
_entity.type
_entity.pdbx_description
1 polymer ?
#
loop_
_entity_poly.entity_id
_entity_poly.type
_entity_poly.pdbx_seq_one_letter_code
_entity_poly.pdbx_strand_id
1 'polypeptide(L)'
;MSKRAAEDFENGGVSLKGGERPEKRDLEDEVGEFEDEFEDEYESEDEILEAGVDGRPDAEREAEEKADAMDVDQQTFIVGRNKLGPGETLSPDLSAYEMLHALSTPWPCLSFDIVKDSLGDNRKSYPATMYAVAGTQAEHKREKENSLMVMKFSGLSRMEREQDDEDSSDDEDEDADPILESTSIPFTSATNRIRAHQSPASDSSRPPTTLTASMTEAGQVLIHDVTPHLASFDTPGTVITPQQNKPLSTLRMHKTEGYAVDWSPLISTGKLVTGDNNGSIYVTTRTAGEGWTTDSRPFTGHTGSVEELQWSPSEKNVFASASSDGTIKVWDVRSKSRTAALSVQVSDTDVNVMSWSHQTTHLLASGADNGQWAVWDLRQWKPNTSSSSPSKPTPVASFNFHKEQITSVEWHPTDDSIVAVAAGDDTLTLWDLAVELDDEESKDTGGVAEVPPQLLFVHYMEKVKELHWHPQIPGALVGTGEAFSVFKTISV
;
A
#
# COMPACT_ATOMS: atom_id res chain seq x y z
N MET A 1 12.73 -3.15 15.34
CA MET A 1 12.33 -4.57 15.44
C MET A 1 13.26 -5.28 16.41
N SER A 2 12.77 -6.17 17.27
CA SER A 2 13.55 -7.09 18.13
C SER A 2 13.62 -8.50 17.51
N LYS A 3 14.52 -9.37 18.01
CA LYS A 3 14.68 -10.76 17.53
C LYS A 3 13.78 -11.74 18.31
N ARG A 4 13.25 -12.78 17.65
CA ARG A 4 12.57 -13.92 18.27
C ARG A 4 13.08 -15.26 17.73
N ALA A 5 13.01 -16.33 18.52
CA ALA A 5 13.37 -17.71 18.12
C ALA A 5 12.15 -18.48 17.57
N ALA A 6 12.37 -19.45 16.67
CA ALA A 6 11.32 -20.28 16.06
C ALA A 6 10.70 -21.30 17.04
N GLU A 7 9.40 -21.58 16.85
CA GLU A 7 8.63 -22.65 17.49
C GLU A 7 8.98 -24.03 16.89
N ASP A 8 9.05 -25.05 17.75
CA ASP A 8 9.08 -26.46 17.34
C ASP A 8 7.66 -26.91 16.95
N PHE A 9 7.42 -27.16 15.66
CA PHE A 9 6.15 -27.69 15.15
C PHE A 9 5.95 -29.17 15.56
N GLU A 10 5.06 -29.43 16.52
CA GLU A 10 4.41 -30.73 16.66
C GLU A 10 3.09 -30.81 15.86
N ASN A 11 2.97 -31.90 15.12
CA ASN A 11 1.99 -32.17 14.08
C ASN A 11 0.61 -32.53 14.69
N GLY A 12 -0.41 -31.69 14.47
CA GLY A 12 -1.77 -31.93 14.96
C GLY A 12 -2.86 -31.36 14.05
N GLY A 13 -3.06 -31.96 12.88
CA GLY A 13 -4.12 -31.56 11.96
C GLY A 13 -5.53 -31.86 12.51
N VAL A 14 -6.41 -30.85 12.47
CA VAL A 14 -7.86 -31.03 12.63
C VAL A 14 -8.60 -30.28 11.50
N SER A 15 -9.28 -31.04 10.64
CA SER A 15 -10.17 -30.52 9.59
C SER A 15 -11.42 -29.85 10.17
N LEU A 16 -11.74 -28.64 9.73
CA LEU A 16 -13.03 -28.01 9.99
C LEU A 16 -14.14 -28.65 9.13
N LYS A 17 -15.14 -29.24 9.79
CA LYS A 17 -16.36 -29.79 9.18
C LYS A 17 -17.33 -28.66 8.78
N GLY A 18 -17.88 -28.74 7.58
CA GLY A 18 -18.94 -27.86 7.10
C GLY A 18 -20.28 -28.07 7.81
N GLY A 19 -20.95 -26.97 8.15
CA GLY A 19 -22.30 -26.96 8.70
C GLY A 19 -23.36 -26.82 7.60
N GLU A 20 -24.23 -27.82 7.49
CA GLU A 20 -25.50 -27.70 6.77
C GLU A 20 -26.60 -27.14 7.68
N ARG A 21 -27.47 -26.33 7.07
CA ARG A 21 -28.59 -25.60 7.67
C ARG A 21 -29.79 -26.54 7.94
N PRO A 22 -30.53 -26.42 9.06
CA PRO A 22 -31.77 -27.18 9.25
C PRO A 22 -33.03 -26.38 8.89
N GLU A 23 -33.97 -27.02 8.19
CA GLU A 23 -35.38 -26.61 8.12
C GLU A 23 -36.27 -27.48 9.03
N LYS A 24 -37.18 -26.77 9.72
CA LYS A 24 -38.50 -27.08 10.29
C LYS A 24 -38.94 -28.53 10.56
N ARG A 25 -39.52 -28.72 11.77
CA ARG A 25 -40.82 -29.38 11.99
C ARG A 25 -41.45 -28.99 13.33
N ASP A 26 -42.78 -29.04 13.33
CA ASP A 26 -43.76 -28.48 14.27
C ASP A 26 -44.12 -29.39 15.47
N LEU A 27 -44.92 -28.79 16.37
CA LEU A 27 -45.83 -29.37 17.40
C LEU A 27 -45.16 -29.80 18.72
N GLU A 28 -45.71 -29.59 19.92
CA GLU A 28 -47.00 -29.06 20.43
C GLU A 28 -46.81 -28.81 21.96
N ASP A 29 -47.61 -27.89 22.50
CA ASP A 29 -48.05 -27.63 23.88
C ASP A 29 -47.48 -28.44 25.07
N GLU A 30 -47.16 -27.77 26.21
CA GLU A 30 -48.03 -27.77 27.41
C GLU A 30 -47.44 -26.91 28.55
N VAL A 31 -48.34 -26.32 29.33
CA VAL A 31 -48.19 -25.25 30.32
C VAL A 31 -47.84 -25.81 31.70
N GLY A 32 -47.11 -25.06 32.53
CA GLY A 32 -46.98 -25.36 33.96
C GLY A 32 -46.43 -24.19 34.79
N GLU A 33 -47.33 -23.40 35.36
CA GLU A 33 -47.08 -22.45 36.46
C GLU A 33 -46.63 -23.20 37.73
N PHE A 34 -45.73 -22.60 38.52
CA PHE A 34 -45.76 -22.71 40.00
C PHE A 34 -45.03 -21.50 40.62
N GLU A 35 -45.78 -20.72 41.39
CA GLU A 35 -45.30 -19.72 42.35
C GLU A 35 -44.85 -20.38 43.66
N ASP A 36 -43.99 -19.67 44.41
CA ASP A 36 -43.93 -19.49 45.88
C ASP A 36 -42.46 -19.20 46.27
N GLU A 37 -42.09 -17.96 46.59
CA GLU A 37 -42.28 -17.27 47.90
C GLU A 37 -41.48 -17.93 49.03
N PHE A 38 -40.27 -17.45 49.30
CA PHE A 38 -39.70 -17.33 50.65
C PHE A 38 -38.62 -16.23 50.68
N GLU A 39 -38.90 -15.26 51.53
CA GLU A 39 -38.08 -14.14 51.98
C GLU A 39 -37.14 -14.62 53.14
N ASP A 40 -36.14 -13.78 53.47
CA ASP A 40 -35.27 -13.80 54.67
C ASP A 40 -34.02 -14.73 54.57
N GLU A 41 -32.79 -14.40 54.99
CA GLU A 41 -32.18 -13.35 55.80
C GLU A 41 -30.63 -13.44 55.63
N TYR A 42 -29.91 -12.37 55.97
CA TYR A 42 -28.48 -12.05 55.83
C TYR A 42 -27.40 -13.08 56.27
N GLU A 43 -26.24 -13.05 55.59
CA GLU A 43 -24.82 -13.28 56.01
C GLU A 43 -24.02 -13.55 54.71
N SER A 44 -22.82 -13.07 54.37
CA SER A 44 -21.67 -12.42 55.01
C SER A 44 -20.81 -11.78 53.89
N GLU A 45 -19.98 -10.79 54.23
CA GLU A 45 -18.92 -10.27 53.34
C GLU A 45 -17.84 -11.35 53.16
N ASP A 46 -17.92 -12.13 52.08
CA ASP A 46 -16.79 -12.90 51.58
C ASP A 46 -16.49 -12.41 50.16
N GLU A 47 -15.26 -11.94 49.94
CA GLU A 47 -14.69 -11.66 48.63
C GLU A 47 -14.97 -12.83 47.69
N ILE A 48 -15.85 -12.60 46.71
CA ILE A 48 -15.99 -13.51 45.57
C ILE A 48 -14.71 -13.33 44.74
N LEU A 49 -13.71 -14.15 45.02
CA LEU A 49 -12.62 -14.41 44.08
C LEU A 49 -13.28 -15.11 42.88
N GLU A 50 -13.48 -14.36 41.81
CA GLU A 50 -13.97 -14.86 40.53
C GLU A 50 -12.89 -15.78 39.94
N ALA A 51 -12.91 -17.04 40.36
CA ALA A 51 -12.05 -18.06 39.77
C ALA A 51 -12.52 -18.27 38.33
N GLY A 52 -11.60 -18.08 37.38
CA GLY A 52 -11.83 -18.42 35.98
C GLY A 52 -12.27 -19.88 35.79
N VAL A 53 -12.70 -20.23 34.58
CA VAL A 53 -13.36 -21.50 34.19
C VAL A 53 -12.56 -22.78 34.54
N ASP A 54 -11.33 -22.67 35.05
CA ASP A 54 -10.46 -23.77 35.50
C ASP A 54 -10.13 -23.76 37.02
N GLY A 55 -10.63 -22.80 37.80
CA GLY A 55 -10.50 -22.77 39.26
C GLY A 55 -9.15 -22.25 39.80
N ARG A 56 -8.31 -21.62 38.96
CA ARG A 56 -7.00 -21.08 39.38
C ARG A 56 -7.06 -19.56 39.65
N PRO A 57 -6.28 -19.02 40.61
CA PRO A 57 -6.16 -17.57 40.84
C PRO A 57 -5.53 -16.85 39.63
N ASP A 58 -6.02 -15.65 39.30
CA ASP A 58 -5.51 -14.86 38.17
C ASP A 58 -4.02 -14.56 38.28
N ALA A 59 -3.52 -14.32 39.49
CA ALA A 59 -2.09 -14.11 39.72
C ALA A 59 -1.21 -15.33 39.37
N GLU A 60 -1.74 -16.55 39.47
CA GLU A 60 -1.01 -17.75 39.01
C GLU A 60 -1.03 -17.87 37.50
N ARG A 61 -2.15 -17.49 36.85
CA ARG A 61 -2.29 -17.49 35.38
C ARG A 61 -1.39 -16.44 34.73
N GLU A 62 -1.40 -15.21 35.25
CA GLU A 62 -0.53 -14.13 34.80
C GLU A 62 0.95 -14.49 35.04
N ALA A 63 1.29 -15.17 36.14
CA ALA A 63 2.65 -15.63 36.39
C ALA A 63 3.08 -16.76 35.44
N GLU A 64 2.17 -17.64 35.05
CA GLU A 64 2.40 -18.72 34.08
C GLU A 64 2.53 -18.15 32.66
N GLU A 65 1.66 -17.22 32.24
CA GLU A 65 1.77 -16.48 30.97
C GLU A 65 3.05 -15.64 30.90
N LYS A 66 3.50 -15.05 32.01
CA LYS A 66 4.74 -14.28 32.10
C LYS A 66 5.98 -15.18 32.18
N ALA A 67 5.83 -16.44 32.60
CA ALA A 67 6.88 -17.45 32.57
C ALA A 67 6.99 -18.15 31.21
N ASP A 68 5.88 -18.29 30.49
CA ASP A 68 5.80 -18.77 29.11
C ASP A 68 6.03 -17.64 28.08
N ALA A 69 6.03 -16.38 28.50
CA ALA A 69 6.47 -15.26 27.69
C ALA A 69 7.94 -15.45 27.30
N MET A 70 8.14 -15.80 26.03
CA MET A 70 9.46 -16.02 25.45
C MET A 70 10.39 -14.83 25.72
N ASP A 71 11.65 -15.13 26.04
CA ASP A 71 12.70 -14.14 26.29
C ASP A 71 12.93 -13.32 24.99
N VAL A 72 12.22 -12.20 24.85
CA VAL A 72 12.38 -11.29 23.71
C VAL A 72 13.66 -10.51 23.93
N ASP A 73 14.68 -10.76 23.10
CA ASP A 73 15.88 -9.91 23.08
C ASP A 73 15.46 -8.49 22.68
N GLN A 74 15.36 -7.60 23.67
CA GLN A 74 14.96 -6.20 23.50
C GLN A 74 15.97 -5.37 22.69
N GLN A 75 17.08 -5.96 22.22
CA GLN A 75 18.02 -5.26 21.36
C GLN A 75 17.39 -4.93 20.00
N THR A 76 17.41 -3.64 19.67
CA THR A 76 17.01 -3.13 18.35
C THR A 76 17.85 -3.79 17.26
N PHE A 77 17.18 -4.47 16.34
CA PHE A 77 17.80 -4.98 15.13
C PHE A 77 18.17 -3.82 14.21
N ILE A 78 19.47 -3.64 14.01
CA ILE A 78 20.04 -2.63 13.11
C ILE A 78 20.53 -3.35 11.85
N VAL A 79 19.99 -2.94 10.70
CA VAL A 79 20.38 -3.45 9.38
C VAL A 79 21.89 -3.25 9.18
N GLY A 80 22.60 -4.31 8.80
CA GLY A 80 24.06 -4.29 8.58
C GLY A 80 24.91 -4.54 9.83
N ARG A 81 24.37 -4.33 11.04
CA ARG A 81 25.04 -4.67 12.31
C ARG A 81 24.59 -6.02 12.85
N ASN A 82 23.31 -6.31 12.73
CA ASN A 82 22.70 -7.56 13.18
C ASN A 82 22.43 -8.47 11.98
N LYS A 83 22.63 -9.78 12.15
CA LYS A 83 22.20 -10.81 11.21
C LYS A 83 21.12 -11.65 11.87
N LEU A 84 20.07 -11.96 11.13
CA LEU A 84 19.09 -12.96 11.53
C LEU A 84 19.74 -14.35 11.45
N GLY A 85 19.65 -15.10 12.55
CA GLY A 85 20.01 -16.50 12.58
C GLY A 85 18.98 -17.37 11.83
N PRO A 86 19.32 -18.62 11.46
CA PRO A 86 18.34 -19.55 10.90
C PRO A 86 17.16 -19.75 11.86
N GLY A 87 15.94 -19.46 11.40
CA GLY A 87 14.71 -19.58 12.20
C GLY A 87 14.42 -18.39 13.12
N GLU A 88 15.25 -17.34 13.13
CA GLU A 88 14.88 -16.11 13.83
C GLU A 88 13.90 -15.27 12.99
N THR A 89 12.89 -14.68 13.63
CA THR A 89 11.98 -13.72 13.01
C THR A 89 12.10 -12.35 13.69
N LEU A 90 11.81 -11.29 12.94
CA LEU A 90 11.76 -9.94 13.48
C LEU A 90 10.35 -9.64 13.96
N SER A 91 10.21 -9.11 15.17
CA SER A 91 8.95 -8.51 15.64
C SER A 91 9.04 -6.98 15.63
N PRO A 92 7.99 -6.28 15.16
CA PRO A 92 7.94 -4.82 15.26
C PRO A 92 7.98 -4.37 16.71
N ASP A 93 8.69 -3.27 16.93
CA ASP A 93 8.60 -2.53 18.18
C ASP A 93 7.36 -1.63 18.08
N LEU A 94 6.29 -2.01 18.78
CA LEU A 94 4.98 -1.37 18.66
C LEU A 94 5.01 0.09 19.14
N SER A 95 5.95 0.45 20.05
CA SER A 95 6.10 1.82 20.55
C SER A 95 6.50 2.82 19.46
N ALA A 96 7.11 2.33 18.38
CA ALA A 96 7.54 3.13 17.23
C ALA A 96 6.41 3.45 16.23
N TYR A 97 5.21 2.89 16.46
CA TYR A 97 4.03 3.07 15.61
C TYR A 97 2.92 3.79 16.37
N GLU A 98 2.18 4.65 15.67
CA GLU A 98 0.86 5.10 16.11
C GLU A 98 -0.23 4.10 15.72
N MET A 99 -0.06 3.43 14.57
CA MET A 99 -0.99 2.45 14.03
C MET A 99 -0.17 1.42 13.26
N LEU A 100 -0.48 0.13 13.40
CA LEU A 100 0.13 -0.95 12.62
C LEU A 100 -0.83 -2.14 12.56
N HIS A 101 -1.30 -2.46 11.36
CA HIS A 101 -2.23 -3.55 11.10
C HIS A 101 -1.78 -4.35 9.89
N ALA A 102 -1.79 -5.68 10.01
CA ALA A 102 -1.52 -6.58 8.90
C ALA A 102 -2.81 -7.31 8.49
N LEU A 103 -3.21 -7.19 7.22
CA LEU A 103 -4.45 -7.78 6.71
C LEU A 103 -4.16 -8.61 5.46
N SER A 104 -4.56 -9.88 5.49
CA SER A 104 -4.27 -10.83 4.40
C SER A 104 -5.36 -10.85 3.34
N THR A 105 -4.95 -10.99 2.08
CA THR A 105 -5.85 -11.22 0.94
C THR A 105 -5.77 -12.67 0.46
N PRO A 106 -6.78 -13.18 -0.28
CA PRO A 106 -6.75 -14.55 -0.80
C PRO A 106 -5.55 -14.86 -1.72
N TRP A 107 -5.05 -13.82 -2.38
CA TRP A 107 -3.89 -13.85 -3.26
C TRP A 107 -3.05 -12.59 -3.02
N PRO A 108 -1.71 -12.67 -3.17
CA PRO A 108 -0.87 -11.49 -3.10
C PRO A 108 -1.23 -10.52 -4.22
N CYS A 109 -1.02 -9.23 -3.97
CA CYS A 109 -1.28 -8.18 -4.93
C CYS A 109 0.04 -7.52 -5.33
N LEU A 110 0.40 -7.61 -6.62
CA LEU A 110 1.58 -6.93 -7.15
C LEU A 110 1.43 -5.41 -7.09
N SER A 111 0.20 -4.94 -7.25
CA SER A 111 -0.10 -3.52 -7.26
C SER A 111 -1.47 -3.23 -6.66
N PHE A 112 -1.55 -2.07 -6.02
CA PHE A 112 -2.77 -1.50 -5.49
C PHE A 112 -2.75 0.02 -5.66
N ASP A 113 -3.87 0.67 -5.39
CA ASP A 113 -3.97 2.12 -5.32
C ASP A 113 -5.03 2.54 -4.30
N ILE A 114 -4.81 3.66 -3.64
CA ILE A 114 -5.70 4.16 -2.59
C ILE A 114 -6.83 4.97 -3.23
N VAL A 115 -8.05 4.70 -2.80
CA VAL A 115 -9.25 5.41 -3.26
C VAL A 115 -9.67 6.42 -2.21
N LYS A 116 -9.73 7.71 -2.57
CA LYS A 116 -10.24 8.73 -1.66
C LYS A 116 -11.72 8.50 -1.36
N ASP A 117 -12.08 8.63 -0.11
CA ASP A 117 -13.45 8.50 0.40
C ASP A 117 -14.07 9.87 0.71
N SER A 118 -15.32 9.84 1.17
CA SER A 118 -16.08 11.02 1.57
C SER A 118 -16.07 11.28 3.08
N LEU A 119 -15.17 10.66 3.85
CA LEU A 119 -15.05 10.81 5.31
C LEU A 119 -14.27 12.07 5.71
N GLY A 120 -13.71 12.79 4.73
CA GLY A 120 -12.98 14.04 4.91
C GLY A 120 -11.47 13.89 4.76
N ASP A 121 -10.80 15.03 4.69
CA ASP A 121 -9.33 15.12 4.58
C ASP A 121 -8.70 15.38 5.96
N ASN A 122 -7.41 15.06 6.10
CA ASN A 122 -6.65 15.25 7.35
C ASN A 122 -7.27 14.53 8.56
N ARG A 123 -7.79 13.32 8.35
CA ARG A 123 -8.39 12.49 9.39
C ARG A 123 -7.30 12.00 10.36
N LYS A 124 -7.49 12.27 11.65
CA LYS A 124 -6.58 11.90 12.75
C LYS A 124 -7.25 11.09 13.86
N SER A 125 -8.56 10.90 13.78
CA SER A 125 -9.34 10.11 14.72
C SER A 125 -9.24 8.61 14.39
N TYR A 126 -9.27 7.80 15.43
CA TYR A 126 -9.33 6.34 15.36
C TYR A 126 -10.72 5.83 15.82
N PRO A 127 -11.12 4.61 15.43
CA PRO A 127 -10.50 3.77 14.42
C PRO A 127 -10.59 4.39 13.02
N ALA A 128 -9.52 4.25 12.23
CA ALA A 128 -9.50 4.74 10.85
C ALA A 128 -10.22 3.78 9.89
N THR A 129 -10.73 4.34 8.80
CA THR A 129 -11.29 3.60 7.66
C THR A 129 -10.63 4.10 6.38
N MET A 130 -10.28 3.19 5.48
CA MET A 130 -9.72 3.52 4.16
C MET A 130 -10.18 2.56 3.08
N TYR A 131 -10.09 2.99 1.83
CA TYR A 131 -10.53 2.21 0.67
C TYR A 131 -9.39 2.08 -0.33
N ALA A 132 -9.30 0.92 -0.98
CA ALA A 132 -8.28 0.67 -1.99
C ALA A 132 -8.80 -0.25 -3.09
N VAL A 133 -8.07 -0.28 -4.20
CA VAL A 133 -8.25 -1.26 -5.26
C VAL A 133 -6.93 -2.00 -5.47
N ALA A 134 -7.00 -3.31 -5.71
CA ALA A 134 -5.81 -4.13 -5.93
C ALA A 134 -6.05 -5.15 -7.02
N GLY A 135 -4.99 -5.51 -7.73
CA GLY A 135 -5.01 -6.61 -8.69
C GLY A 135 -4.28 -7.81 -8.12
N THR A 136 -4.93 -8.98 -8.10
CA THR A 136 -4.33 -10.19 -7.54
C THR A 136 -3.33 -10.84 -8.49
N GLN A 137 -2.42 -11.64 -7.91
CA GLN A 137 -1.52 -12.55 -8.60
C GLN A 137 -1.74 -13.99 -8.08
N ALA A 138 -2.68 -14.70 -8.70
CA ALA A 138 -2.93 -16.10 -8.38
C ALA A 138 -1.77 -17.00 -8.84
N GLU A 139 -1.57 -18.10 -8.12
CA GLU A 139 -0.54 -19.09 -8.44
C GLU A 139 -0.69 -19.67 -9.87
N HIS A 140 0.45 -20.09 -10.43
CA HIS A 140 0.50 -20.80 -11.70
C HIS A 140 -0.39 -22.07 -11.63
N LYS A 141 -1.37 -22.17 -12.55
CA LYS A 141 -2.53 -23.12 -12.61
C LYS A 141 -3.85 -22.64 -11.98
N ARG A 142 -3.85 -21.59 -11.17
CA ARG A 142 -5.06 -20.96 -10.59
C ARG A 142 -5.33 -19.57 -11.18
N GLU A 143 -4.84 -19.32 -12.39
CA GLU A 143 -4.98 -18.04 -13.12
C GLU A 143 -6.42 -17.52 -13.25
N LYS A 144 -7.41 -18.42 -13.23
CA LYS A 144 -8.85 -18.08 -13.30
C LYS A 144 -9.38 -17.46 -12.01
N GLU A 145 -8.59 -17.49 -10.94
CA GLU A 145 -8.90 -16.88 -9.64
C GLU A 145 -8.33 -15.48 -9.52
N ASN A 146 -7.63 -14.99 -10.54
CA ASN A 146 -7.24 -13.60 -10.61
C ASN A 146 -8.48 -12.71 -10.60
N SER A 147 -8.39 -11.58 -9.91
CA SER A 147 -9.45 -10.59 -9.84
C SER A 147 -8.91 -9.19 -9.57
N LEU A 148 -9.71 -8.20 -9.94
CA LEU A 148 -9.65 -6.86 -9.37
C LEU A 148 -10.43 -6.88 -8.06
N MET A 149 -9.75 -6.65 -6.95
CA MET A 149 -10.33 -6.48 -5.62
C MET A 149 -10.60 -5.00 -5.35
N VAL A 150 -11.82 -4.69 -4.93
CA VAL A 150 -12.18 -3.41 -4.31
C VAL A 150 -12.28 -3.68 -2.83
N MET A 151 -11.60 -2.90 -2.00
CA MET A 151 -11.34 -3.21 -0.59
C MET A 151 -11.72 -2.04 0.31
N LYS A 152 -12.21 -2.38 1.50
CA LYS A 152 -12.44 -1.46 2.63
C LYS A 152 -11.71 -2.02 3.85
N PHE A 153 -10.83 -1.21 4.40
CA PHE A 153 -10.18 -1.45 5.68
C PHE A 153 -10.91 -0.62 6.73
N SER A 154 -11.35 -1.24 7.82
CA SER A 154 -12.03 -0.59 8.96
C SER A 154 -11.50 -1.14 10.27
N GLY A 155 -11.82 -0.49 11.39
CA GLY A 155 -11.29 -0.91 12.71
C GLY A 155 -9.78 -0.71 12.82
N LEU A 156 -9.21 0.25 12.09
CA LEU A 156 -7.78 0.51 12.13
C LEU A 156 -7.47 1.39 13.34
N SER A 157 -7.30 0.76 14.50
CA SER A 157 -7.12 1.44 15.79
C SER A 157 -5.68 1.89 16.04
N ARG A 158 -5.50 2.73 17.06
CA ARG A 158 -4.19 3.17 17.53
C ARG A 158 -3.53 2.04 18.32
N MET A 159 -2.19 1.99 18.35
CA MET A 159 -1.48 1.07 19.24
C MET A 159 -1.57 1.57 20.69
N GLU A 160 -1.90 0.68 21.62
CA GLU A 160 -1.87 0.96 23.07
C GLU A 160 -0.44 1.35 23.53
N ARG A 161 -0.34 2.32 24.45
CA ARG A 161 0.92 2.73 25.05
C ARG A 161 0.84 2.57 26.57
N GLU A 162 1.84 1.91 27.15
CA GLU A 162 1.97 1.62 28.60
C GLU A 162 2.02 2.87 29.53
N GLN A 163 1.74 4.09 29.04
CA GLN A 163 1.76 5.34 29.81
C GLN A 163 0.40 6.05 29.92
N ASP A 164 -0.67 5.53 29.30
CA ASP A 164 -1.99 6.20 29.31
C ASP A 164 -2.90 5.77 30.50
N ASP A 165 -2.35 5.04 31.48
CA ASP A 165 -3.08 4.38 32.60
C ASP A 165 -3.48 5.27 33.80
N GLU A 166 -3.71 6.57 33.66
CA GLU A 166 -4.31 7.34 34.77
C GLU A 166 -5.55 8.18 34.45
N ASP A 167 -5.97 8.37 33.18
CA ASP A 167 -7.15 9.21 32.90
C ASP A 167 -7.94 8.87 31.61
N SER A 168 -7.68 7.76 30.90
CA SER A 168 -8.49 7.41 29.71
C SER A 168 -9.78 6.71 30.12
N SER A 169 -10.89 7.44 30.02
CA SER A 169 -12.25 6.93 30.26
C SER A 169 -12.65 5.83 29.28
N ASP A 170 -13.42 4.85 29.76
CA ASP A 170 -14.18 3.80 29.04
C ASP A 170 -14.70 4.19 27.64
N ASP A 171 -13.83 4.24 26.62
CA ASP A 171 -14.23 4.30 25.22
C ASP A 171 -13.98 2.92 24.59
N GLU A 172 -14.92 1.98 24.82
CA GLU A 172 -14.94 0.63 24.20
C GLU A 172 -14.84 0.65 22.64
N ASP A 173 -14.97 1.83 22.03
CA ASP A 173 -14.87 2.07 20.59
C ASP A 173 -13.41 2.22 20.07
N GLU A 174 -12.40 2.41 20.94
CA GLU A 174 -11.00 2.56 20.50
C GLU A 174 -10.32 1.21 20.16
N ASP A 175 -10.82 0.09 20.69
CA ASP A 175 -10.20 -1.24 20.55
C ASP A 175 -10.87 -2.12 19.48
N ALA A 176 -11.27 -1.52 18.35
CA ALA A 176 -11.83 -2.27 17.24
C ALA A 176 -10.79 -3.18 16.55
N ASP A 177 -11.13 -4.46 16.32
CA ASP A 177 -10.32 -5.35 15.48
C ASP A 177 -10.26 -4.85 14.03
N PRO A 178 -9.10 -4.92 13.35
CA PRO A 178 -8.97 -4.52 11.96
C PRO A 178 -9.71 -5.50 11.04
N ILE A 179 -10.59 -4.98 10.19
CA ILE A 179 -11.40 -5.76 9.25
C ILE A 179 -11.06 -5.37 7.82
N LEU A 180 -10.83 -6.38 6.97
CA LEU A 180 -10.72 -6.24 5.52
C LEU A 180 -11.95 -6.80 4.82
N GLU A 181 -12.83 -5.92 4.36
CA GLU A 181 -13.93 -6.29 3.47
C GLU A 181 -13.49 -6.15 2.01
N SER A 182 -13.91 -7.07 1.14
CA SER A 182 -13.58 -6.98 -0.29
C SER A 182 -14.71 -7.46 -1.19
N THR A 183 -14.77 -6.87 -2.39
CA THR A 183 -15.57 -7.36 -3.51
C THR A 183 -14.65 -7.58 -4.72
N SER A 184 -14.96 -8.59 -5.53
CA SER A 184 -14.06 -9.03 -6.60
C SER A 184 -14.72 -8.93 -7.98
N ILE A 185 -13.97 -8.41 -8.95
CA ILE A 185 -14.28 -8.45 -10.38
C ILE A 185 -13.36 -9.51 -11.01
N PRO A 186 -13.88 -10.64 -11.50
CA PRO A 186 -13.05 -11.73 -12.03
C PRO A 186 -12.22 -11.30 -13.24
N PHE A 187 -10.91 -11.56 -13.18
CA PHE A 187 -9.96 -11.41 -14.27
C PHE A 187 -9.50 -12.79 -14.76
N THR A 188 -8.98 -12.85 -15.98
CA THR A 188 -8.44 -14.10 -16.56
C THR A 188 -6.92 -14.08 -16.65
N SER A 189 -6.27 -13.12 -15.99
CA SER A 189 -4.83 -12.84 -16.09
C SER A 189 -4.41 -12.04 -14.86
N ALA A 190 -3.15 -12.20 -14.45
CA ALA A 190 -2.58 -11.42 -13.37
C ALA A 190 -2.56 -9.92 -13.73
N THR A 191 -2.66 -9.08 -12.70
CA THR A 191 -2.55 -7.62 -12.86
C THR A 191 -1.15 -7.18 -12.47
N ASN A 192 -0.42 -6.61 -13.43
CA ASN A 192 0.94 -6.12 -13.23
C ASN A 192 0.94 -4.75 -12.54
N ARG A 193 0.03 -3.86 -12.93
CA ARG A 193 -0.19 -2.56 -12.28
C ARG A 193 -1.65 -2.15 -12.31
N ILE A 194 -2.10 -1.53 -11.23
CA ILE A 194 -3.39 -0.87 -11.16
C ILE A 194 -3.26 0.58 -10.67
N ARG A 195 -4.02 1.48 -11.29
CA ARG A 195 -4.18 2.86 -10.83
C ARG A 195 -5.65 3.26 -10.84
N ALA A 196 -6.06 3.97 -9.79
CA ALA A 196 -7.39 4.53 -9.63
C ALA A 196 -7.43 5.99 -10.10
N HIS A 197 -8.59 6.42 -10.61
CA HIS A 197 -8.86 7.80 -10.99
C HIS A 197 -10.28 8.17 -10.63
N GLN A 198 -10.43 9.22 -9.84
CA GLN A 198 -11.74 9.74 -9.47
C GLN A 198 -12.11 10.93 -10.34
N SER A 199 -13.18 10.77 -11.12
CA SER A 199 -13.84 11.88 -11.80
C SER A 199 -14.86 12.52 -10.83
N PRO A 200 -14.79 13.84 -10.59
CA PRO A 200 -15.79 14.53 -9.77
C PRO A 200 -17.20 14.25 -10.29
N ALA A 201 -18.13 14.07 -9.37
CA ALA A 201 -19.53 13.89 -9.72
C ALA A 201 -20.08 15.18 -10.38
N SER A 202 -21.00 15.03 -11.33
CA SER A 202 -21.69 16.17 -11.94
C SER A 202 -22.66 16.87 -10.96
N ASP A 203 -23.04 16.17 -9.90
CA ASP A 203 -23.98 16.60 -8.86
C ASP A 203 -23.41 16.15 -7.50
N SER A 204 -23.42 17.04 -6.51
CA SER A 204 -22.98 16.77 -5.15
C SER A 204 -23.78 15.69 -4.44
N SER A 205 -24.98 15.34 -4.95
CA SER A 205 -25.79 14.23 -4.42
C SER A 205 -25.24 12.84 -4.76
N ARG A 206 -24.25 12.73 -5.67
CA ARG A 206 -23.69 11.47 -6.12
C ARG A 206 -22.22 11.34 -5.73
N PRO A 207 -21.74 10.12 -5.41
CA PRO A 207 -20.33 9.90 -5.20
C PRO A 207 -19.54 10.14 -6.49
N PRO A 208 -18.24 10.49 -6.38
CA PRO A 208 -17.36 10.60 -7.54
C PRO A 208 -17.29 9.26 -8.28
N THR A 209 -17.19 9.31 -9.61
CA THR A 209 -16.98 8.09 -10.40
C THR A 209 -15.53 7.63 -10.22
N THR A 210 -15.35 6.45 -9.65
CA THR A 210 -14.03 5.84 -9.47
C THR A 210 -13.76 4.86 -10.60
N LEU A 211 -12.79 5.20 -11.44
CA LEU A 211 -12.30 4.36 -12.52
C LEU A 211 -11.00 3.69 -12.12
N THR A 212 -10.78 2.46 -12.58
CA THR A 212 -9.47 1.79 -12.47
C THR A 212 -8.91 1.50 -13.85
N ALA A 213 -7.59 1.55 -14.01
CA ALA A 213 -6.88 0.99 -15.15
C ALA A 213 -5.97 -0.12 -14.66
N SER A 214 -6.23 -1.35 -15.10
CA SER A 214 -5.43 -2.53 -14.77
C SER A 214 -4.64 -2.97 -16.00
N MET A 215 -3.31 -2.88 -15.95
CA MET A 215 -2.42 -3.49 -16.94
C MET A 215 -2.24 -4.96 -16.59
N THR A 216 -2.55 -5.85 -17.53
CA THR A 216 -2.47 -7.30 -17.32
C THR A 216 -1.24 -7.89 -18.02
N GLU A 217 -0.83 -9.08 -17.59
CA GLU A 217 0.27 -9.84 -18.22
C GLU A 217 -0.02 -10.19 -19.70
N ALA A 218 -1.30 -10.11 -20.10
CA ALA A 218 -1.72 -10.28 -21.50
C ALA A 218 -1.48 -9.03 -22.37
N GLY A 219 -0.88 -7.95 -21.83
CA GLY A 219 -0.67 -6.67 -22.53
C GLY A 219 -1.96 -5.90 -22.80
N GLN A 220 -3.01 -6.17 -22.03
CA GLN A 220 -4.29 -5.46 -22.12
C GLN A 220 -4.41 -4.48 -20.96
N VAL A 221 -5.01 -3.32 -21.24
CA VAL A 221 -5.39 -2.37 -20.19
C VAL A 221 -6.90 -2.41 -20.04
N LEU A 222 -7.36 -2.91 -18.90
CA LEU A 222 -8.77 -3.04 -18.57
C LEU A 222 -9.22 -1.83 -17.76
N ILE A 223 -10.24 -1.13 -18.24
CA ILE A 223 -10.82 0.01 -17.53
C ILE A 223 -12.16 -0.38 -16.93
N HIS A 224 -12.29 -0.29 -15.60
CA HIS A 224 -13.52 -0.58 -14.87
C HIS A 224 -14.06 0.66 -14.19
N ASP A 225 -15.38 0.68 -13.96
CA ASP A 225 -16.03 1.59 -13.02
C ASP A 225 -16.36 0.80 -11.75
N VAL A 226 -15.64 1.09 -10.68
CA VAL A 226 -15.76 0.42 -9.37
C VAL A 226 -16.62 1.20 -8.39
N THR A 227 -17.25 2.29 -8.83
CA THR A 227 -18.15 3.11 -7.99
C THR A 227 -19.26 2.27 -7.35
N PRO A 228 -19.94 1.34 -8.07
CA PRO A 228 -20.96 0.49 -7.46
C PRO A 228 -20.41 -0.42 -6.36
N HIS A 229 -19.20 -0.94 -6.55
CA HIS A 229 -18.51 -1.83 -5.61
C HIS A 229 -18.16 -1.09 -4.32
N LEU A 230 -17.60 0.12 -4.44
CA LEU A 230 -17.32 0.98 -3.27
C LEU A 230 -18.60 1.29 -2.50
N ALA A 231 -19.67 1.71 -3.19
CA ALA A 231 -20.94 2.04 -2.56
C ALA A 231 -21.60 0.84 -1.87
N SER A 232 -21.26 -0.39 -2.26
CA SER A 232 -21.84 -1.60 -1.68
C SER A 232 -21.39 -1.86 -0.24
N PHE A 233 -20.21 -1.36 0.16
CA PHE A 233 -19.74 -1.47 1.54
C PHE A 233 -20.55 -0.61 2.52
N ASP A 234 -21.15 0.48 2.04
CA ASP A 234 -21.85 1.43 2.89
C ASP A 234 -23.38 1.31 2.76
N THR A 235 -23.85 0.50 1.81
CA THR A 235 -25.28 0.30 1.54
C THR A 235 -25.65 -1.18 1.66
N PRO A 236 -26.13 -1.63 2.84
CA PRO A 236 -26.53 -3.01 3.07
C PRO A 236 -27.55 -3.51 2.03
N GLY A 237 -27.36 -4.73 1.53
CA GLY A 237 -28.24 -5.34 0.53
C GLY A 237 -28.00 -4.88 -0.92
N THR A 238 -26.96 -4.08 -1.18
CA THR A 238 -26.56 -3.73 -2.55
C THR A 238 -26.12 -4.97 -3.32
N VAL A 239 -26.73 -5.21 -4.48
CA VAL A 239 -26.36 -6.31 -5.37
C VAL A 239 -25.61 -5.76 -6.57
N ILE A 240 -24.35 -6.16 -6.73
CA ILE A 240 -23.54 -5.84 -7.92
C ILE A 240 -24.00 -6.71 -9.09
N THR A 241 -24.44 -6.07 -10.18
CA THR A 241 -24.91 -6.77 -11.37
C THR A 241 -23.74 -7.30 -12.21
N PRO A 242 -23.93 -8.40 -12.97
CA PRO A 242 -22.90 -8.89 -13.90
C PRO A 242 -22.46 -7.86 -14.95
N GLN A 243 -23.30 -6.87 -15.25
CA GLN A 243 -22.96 -5.81 -16.19
C GLN A 243 -22.02 -4.76 -15.57
N GLN A 244 -22.12 -4.51 -14.26
CA GLN A 244 -21.20 -3.63 -13.52
C GLN A 244 -19.80 -4.27 -13.35
N ASN A 245 -19.71 -5.60 -13.39
CA ASN A 245 -18.41 -6.31 -13.42
C ASN A 245 -17.72 -6.29 -14.78
N LYS A 246 -18.34 -5.77 -15.85
CA LYS A 246 -17.70 -5.73 -17.16
C LYS A 246 -16.81 -4.48 -17.29
N PRO A 247 -15.66 -4.59 -17.97
CA PRO A 247 -14.86 -3.42 -18.28
C PRO A 247 -15.64 -2.43 -19.15
N LEU A 248 -15.54 -1.14 -18.82
CA LEU A 248 -16.01 -0.06 -19.68
C LEU A 248 -15.24 -0.02 -21.00
N SER A 249 -13.96 -0.39 -20.96
CA SER A 249 -13.11 -0.48 -22.14
C SER A 249 -12.01 -1.52 -21.94
N THR A 250 -11.65 -2.19 -23.03
CA THR A 250 -10.44 -3.01 -23.09
C THR A 250 -9.53 -2.49 -24.19
N LEU A 251 -8.43 -1.91 -23.75
CA LEU A 251 -7.39 -1.31 -24.56
C LEU A 251 -6.38 -2.40 -24.98
N ARG A 252 -6.12 -2.52 -26.29
CA ARG A 252 -5.30 -3.61 -26.90
C ARG A 252 -4.23 -3.09 -27.86
N MET A 253 -3.61 -1.97 -27.50
CA MET A 253 -2.57 -1.32 -28.31
C MET A 253 -1.17 -1.90 -28.06
N HIS A 254 -0.92 -2.44 -26.87
CA HIS A 254 0.37 -2.99 -26.49
C HIS A 254 0.58 -4.38 -27.10
N LYS A 255 1.83 -4.68 -27.45
CA LYS A 255 2.22 -5.96 -28.07
C LYS A 255 2.77 -6.96 -27.07
N THR A 256 3.17 -6.46 -25.91
CA THR A 256 3.69 -7.21 -24.77
C THR A 256 3.04 -6.66 -23.51
N GLU A 257 3.21 -7.36 -22.40
CA GLU A 257 2.88 -6.79 -21.10
C GLU A 257 3.70 -5.53 -20.78
N GLY A 258 3.31 -4.88 -19.70
CA GLY A 258 3.99 -3.73 -19.13
C GLY A 258 3.66 -3.58 -17.66
N TYR A 259 4.38 -2.68 -17.01
CA TYR A 259 4.16 -2.28 -15.62
C TYR A 259 3.79 -0.81 -15.49
N ALA A 260 4.16 0.04 -16.45
CA ALA A 260 3.93 1.48 -16.35
C ALA A 260 2.50 1.90 -16.72
N VAL A 261 1.77 2.47 -15.76
CA VAL A 261 0.40 2.99 -15.90
C VAL A 261 0.26 4.23 -15.03
N ASP A 262 -0.28 5.32 -15.58
CA ASP A 262 -0.60 6.51 -14.77
C ASP A 262 -1.75 7.35 -15.34
N TRP A 263 -2.53 7.94 -14.43
CA TRP A 263 -3.62 8.86 -14.72
C TRP A 263 -3.17 10.31 -14.54
N SER A 264 -3.50 11.15 -15.51
CA SER A 264 -3.18 12.58 -15.42
C SER A 264 -3.97 13.23 -14.28
N PRO A 265 -3.31 13.78 -13.24
CA PRO A 265 -4.00 14.44 -12.13
C PRO A 265 -4.72 15.73 -12.57
N LEU A 266 -4.33 16.29 -13.72
CA LEU A 266 -4.86 17.56 -14.25
C LEU A 266 -6.05 17.40 -15.20
N ILE A 267 -6.45 16.17 -15.58
CA ILE A 267 -7.54 15.93 -16.52
C ILE A 267 -8.61 15.07 -15.85
N SER A 268 -9.55 15.74 -15.19
CA SER A 268 -10.59 15.11 -14.36
C SER A 268 -11.49 14.13 -15.10
N THR A 269 -11.67 14.27 -16.42
CA THR A 269 -12.48 13.33 -17.22
C THR A 269 -11.81 11.97 -17.41
N GLY A 270 -10.49 11.90 -17.21
CA GLY A 270 -9.66 10.71 -17.43
C GLY A 270 -8.74 10.87 -18.65
N LYS A 271 -7.43 10.89 -18.41
CA LYS A 271 -6.40 10.77 -19.43
C LYS A 271 -5.29 9.87 -18.89
N LEU A 272 -5.03 8.80 -19.60
CA LEU A 272 -4.18 7.71 -19.18
C LEU A 272 -2.93 7.65 -20.06
N VAL A 273 -1.79 7.34 -19.45
CA VAL A 273 -0.57 6.94 -20.15
C VAL A 273 -0.19 5.51 -19.74
N THR A 274 0.21 4.69 -20.71
CA THR A 274 0.57 3.28 -20.49
C THR A 274 1.80 2.91 -21.30
N GLY A 275 2.70 2.11 -20.70
CA GLY A 275 3.97 1.67 -21.29
C GLY A 275 4.09 0.15 -21.29
N ASP A 276 4.81 -0.40 -22.28
CA ASP A 276 5.10 -1.84 -22.35
C ASP A 276 6.60 -2.17 -22.34
N ASN A 277 6.89 -3.47 -22.22
CA ASN A 277 8.25 -4.01 -22.18
C ASN A 277 9.05 -3.80 -23.49
N ASN A 278 8.41 -3.33 -24.57
CA ASN A 278 9.08 -3.00 -25.84
C ASN A 278 9.40 -1.50 -25.96
N GLY A 279 9.27 -0.71 -24.89
CA GLY A 279 9.57 0.71 -24.93
C GLY A 279 8.47 1.56 -25.58
N SER A 280 7.27 1.00 -25.83
CA SER A 280 6.17 1.70 -26.49
C SER A 280 5.24 2.32 -25.47
N ILE A 281 5.01 3.64 -25.58
CA ILE A 281 4.13 4.38 -24.68
C ILE A 281 2.92 4.89 -25.46
N TYR A 282 1.72 4.67 -24.93
CA TYR A 282 0.46 5.14 -25.51
C TYR A 282 -0.26 6.10 -24.56
N VAL A 283 -1.00 7.02 -25.16
CA VAL A 283 -1.88 7.94 -24.43
C VAL A 283 -3.32 7.65 -24.85
N THR A 284 -4.18 7.48 -23.86
CA THR A 284 -5.62 7.27 -24.04
C THR A 284 -6.40 8.36 -23.33
N THR A 285 -7.30 9.03 -24.01
CA THR A 285 -8.15 10.09 -23.43
C THR A 285 -9.60 9.62 -23.36
N ARG A 286 -10.26 9.88 -22.24
CA ARG A 286 -11.70 9.75 -22.11
C ARG A 286 -12.37 11.06 -22.48
N THR A 287 -13.26 10.99 -23.46
CA THR A 287 -14.12 12.09 -23.86
C THR A 287 -15.55 11.78 -23.44
N ALA A 288 -16.18 12.72 -22.74
CA ALA A 288 -17.56 12.54 -22.27
C ALA A 288 -18.49 12.29 -23.47
N GLY A 289 -19.28 11.21 -23.41
CA GLY A 289 -20.19 10.80 -24.49
C GLY A 289 -19.56 10.08 -25.68
N GLU A 290 -18.26 10.24 -25.93
CA GLU A 290 -17.55 9.60 -27.05
C GLU A 290 -16.72 8.37 -26.62
N GLY A 291 -16.54 8.17 -25.31
CA GLY A 291 -15.84 7.00 -24.76
C GLY A 291 -14.32 7.19 -24.70
N TRP A 292 -13.58 6.13 -25.01
CA TRP A 292 -12.12 6.07 -24.88
C TRP A 292 -11.46 6.13 -26.25
N THR A 293 -10.52 7.06 -26.42
CA THR A 293 -9.73 7.19 -27.65
C THR A 293 -8.24 7.09 -27.34
N THR A 294 -7.57 6.12 -27.95
CA THR A 294 -6.11 5.97 -27.87
C THR A 294 -5.47 6.57 -29.12
N ASP A 295 -4.37 7.29 -28.92
CA ASP A 295 -3.50 7.70 -30.01
C ASP A 295 -2.94 6.51 -30.79
N SER A 296 -3.08 6.53 -32.11
CA SER A 296 -2.65 5.42 -32.98
C SER A 296 -1.13 5.26 -33.11
N ARG A 297 -0.36 6.31 -32.75
CA ARG A 297 1.10 6.32 -32.84
C ARG A 297 1.71 6.33 -31.42
N PRO A 298 2.48 5.32 -31.04
CA PRO A 298 3.16 5.33 -29.74
C PRO A 298 4.26 6.41 -29.70
N PHE A 299 4.62 6.82 -28.49
CA PHE A 299 5.92 7.43 -28.23
C PHE A 299 6.96 6.33 -28.18
N THR A 300 8.06 6.52 -28.90
CA THR A 300 9.16 5.55 -28.99
C THR A 300 10.47 6.28 -28.80
N GLY A 301 11.38 5.69 -28.04
CA GLY A 301 12.67 6.30 -27.72
C GLY A 301 13.43 5.66 -26.58
N HIS A 302 12.77 4.84 -25.77
CA HIS A 302 13.43 3.87 -24.89
C HIS A 302 13.94 2.68 -25.71
N THR A 303 15.06 2.12 -25.26
CA THR A 303 15.65 0.89 -25.82
C THR A 303 15.38 -0.34 -24.96
N GLY A 304 14.77 -0.15 -23.79
CA GLY A 304 14.33 -1.19 -22.87
C GLY A 304 12.85 -1.07 -22.53
N SER A 305 12.44 -1.85 -21.55
CA SER A 305 11.09 -1.86 -20.97
C SER A 305 10.78 -0.53 -20.29
N VAL A 306 9.53 -0.08 -20.37
CA VAL A 306 9.06 1.10 -19.63
C VAL A 306 8.50 0.63 -18.29
N GLU A 307 9.23 0.91 -17.22
CA GLU A 307 8.91 0.41 -15.87
C GLU A 307 7.96 1.37 -15.12
N GLU A 308 8.13 2.68 -15.30
CA GLU A 308 7.30 3.69 -14.65
C GLU A 308 6.89 4.82 -15.59
N LEU A 309 5.69 5.36 -15.37
CA LEU A 309 5.19 6.56 -16.03
C LEU A 309 4.55 7.48 -14.99
N GLN A 310 4.79 8.77 -15.09
CA GLN A 310 4.17 9.78 -14.24
C GLN A 310 3.82 11.01 -15.06
N TRP A 311 2.55 11.39 -15.10
CA TRP A 311 2.11 12.68 -15.60
C TRP A 311 2.68 13.80 -14.74
N SER A 312 3.00 14.92 -15.36
CA SER A 312 3.44 16.08 -14.61
C SER A 312 2.30 16.58 -13.71
N PRO A 313 2.58 16.86 -12.42
CA PRO A 313 1.58 17.41 -11.51
C PRO A 313 1.20 18.87 -11.84
N SER A 314 1.96 19.54 -12.72
CA SER A 314 1.74 20.95 -13.10
C SER A 314 1.48 21.17 -14.60
N GLU A 315 1.96 20.28 -15.46
CA GLU A 315 1.88 20.44 -16.92
C GLU A 315 1.01 19.36 -17.57
N LYS A 316 -0.25 19.68 -17.91
CA LYS A 316 -1.29 18.75 -18.42
C LYS A 316 -0.97 17.93 -19.68
N ASN A 317 0.13 18.26 -20.36
CA ASN A 317 0.58 17.63 -21.59
C ASN A 317 1.95 16.97 -21.48
N VAL A 318 2.57 17.04 -20.30
CA VAL A 318 3.90 16.53 -20.05
C VAL A 318 3.81 15.32 -19.15
N PHE A 319 4.58 14.29 -19.46
CA PHE A 319 4.78 13.14 -18.59
C PHE A 319 6.25 12.72 -18.64
N ALA A 320 6.70 11.98 -17.63
CA ALA A 320 8.01 11.39 -17.56
C ALA A 320 7.90 9.86 -17.57
N SER A 321 8.96 9.20 -18.02
CA SER A 321 9.07 7.73 -18.01
C SER A 321 10.43 7.28 -17.50
N ALA A 322 10.44 6.19 -16.74
CA ALA A 322 11.64 5.45 -16.36
C ALA A 322 11.68 4.11 -17.12
N SER A 323 12.89 3.57 -17.32
CA SER A 323 13.09 2.38 -18.13
C SER A 323 14.27 1.53 -17.68
N SER A 324 14.21 0.25 -18.03
CA SER A 324 15.33 -0.68 -17.91
C SER A 324 16.55 -0.32 -18.76
N ASP A 325 16.45 0.67 -19.68
CA ASP A 325 17.63 1.21 -20.35
C ASP A 325 18.47 2.18 -19.48
N GLY A 326 18.09 2.36 -18.21
CA GLY A 326 18.78 3.21 -17.25
C GLY A 326 18.50 4.71 -17.43
N THR A 327 17.56 5.07 -18.32
CA THR A 327 17.21 6.46 -18.61
C THR A 327 15.87 6.88 -18.02
N ILE A 328 15.79 8.17 -17.68
CA ILE A 328 14.53 8.88 -17.53
C ILE A 328 14.35 9.80 -18.72
N LYS A 329 13.14 9.81 -19.28
CA LYS A 329 12.75 10.67 -20.40
C LYS A 329 11.55 11.53 -20.04
N VAL A 330 11.54 12.77 -20.52
CA VAL A 330 10.40 13.69 -20.39
C VAL A 330 9.79 13.93 -21.77
N TRP A 331 8.47 13.83 -21.86
CA TRP A 331 7.72 13.84 -23.10
C TRP A 331 6.69 14.95 -23.10
N ASP A 332 6.39 15.48 -24.28
CA ASP A 332 5.27 16.40 -24.48
C ASP A 332 4.34 15.82 -25.54
N VAL A 333 3.08 15.55 -25.18
CA VAL A 333 2.11 14.94 -26.09
C VAL A 333 1.73 15.83 -27.27
N ARG A 334 2.00 17.14 -27.19
CA ARG A 334 1.80 18.08 -28.29
C ARG A 334 2.85 17.92 -29.37
N SER A 335 3.99 17.29 -29.05
CA SER A 335 5.09 17.12 -29.98
C SER A 335 4.73 16.14 -31.10
N LYS A 336 4.65 16.64 -32.34
CA LYS A 336 4.35 15.82 -33.52
C LYS A 336 5.43 14.78 -33.81
N SER A 337 6.68 15.02 -33.41
CA SER A 337 7.76 14.04 -33.58
C SER A 337 7.56 12.83 -32.67
N ARG A 338 6.86 13.01 -31.52
CA ARG A 338 6.73 12.03 -30.42
C ARG A 338 8.07 11.51 -29.89
N THR A 339 9.11 12.35 -30.01
CA THR A 339 10.41 12.12 -29.41
C THR A 339 10.47 12.79 -28.05
N ALA A 340 11.25 12.21 -27.12
CA ALA A 340 11.46 12.80 -25.82
C ALA A 340 12.06 14.21 -25.93
N ALA A 341 11.56 15.13 -25.10
CA ALA A 341 12.11 16.48 -24.96
C ALA A 341 13.42 16.46 -24.16
N LEU A 342 13.49 15.60 -23.14
CA LEU A 342 14.69 15.32 -22.35
C LEU A 342 14.92 13.81 -22.32
N SER A 343 16.17 13.39 -22.34
CA SER A 343 16.57 11.99 -22.21
C SER A 343 17.88 11.95 -21.45
N VAL A 344 17.85 11.38 -20.25
CA VAL A 344 18.97 11.47 -19.30
C VAL A 344 19.26 10.08 -18.76
N GLN A 345 20.50 9.62 -18.86
CA GLN A 345 20.99 8.40 -18.21
C GLN A 345 21.18 8.68 -16.73
N VAL A 346 20.31 8.15 -15.88
CA VAL A 346 20.34 8.40 -14.43
C VAL A 346 20.98 7.25 -13.66
N SER A 347 20.90 6.02 -14.20
CA SER A 347 21.50 4.82 -13.63
C SER A 347 22.26 4.03 -14.70
N ASP A 348 23.21 3.20 -14.26
CA ASP A 348 23.90 2.21 -15.10
C ASP A 348 23.18 0.84 -15.08
N THR A 349 22.10 0.72 -14.30
CA THR A 349 21.16 -0.41 -14.22
C THR A 349 19.74 0.05 -14.52
N ASP A 350 18.79 -0.88 -14.49
CA ASP A 350 17.37 -0.61 -14.72
C ASP A 350 16.84 0.40 -13.71
N VAL A 351 16.02 1.35 -14.20
CA VAL A 351 15.28 2.31 -13.35
C VAL A 351 13.85 1.82 -13.28
N ASN A 352 13.48 1.28 -12.12
CA ASN A 352 12.24 0.52 -11.92
C ASN A 352 11.07 1.44 -11.58
N VAL A 353 11.32 2.48 -10.78
CA VAL A 353 10.25 3.33 -10.22
C VAL A 353 10.64 4.79 -10.16
N MET A 354 9.63 5.64 -10.06
CA MET A 354 9.76 7.08 -10.17
C MET A 354 8.59 7.78 -9.49
N SER A 355 8.86 8.89 -8.78
CA SER A 355 7.82 9.73 -8.17
C SER A 355 8.11 11.20 -8.42
N TRP A 356 7.14 11.92 -8.98
CA TRP A 356 7.25 13.34 -9.28
C TRP A 356 6.64 14.14 -8.13
N SER A 357 7.42 15.01 -7.48
CA SER A 357 6.92 15.79 -6.35
C SER A 357 5.77 16.71 -6.78
N HIS A 358 4.65 16.63 -6.07
CA HIS A 358 3.49 17.50 -6.26
C HIS A 358 3.68 18.90 -5.66
N GLN A 359 4.46 18.99 -4.58
CA GLN A 359 4.76 20.25 -3.89
C GLN A 359 5.85 21.01 -4.62
N THR A 360 6.94 20.31 -4.97
CA THR A 360 8.11 20.90 -5.59
C THR A 360 8.29 20.31 -6.98
N THR A 361 7.52 20.83 -7.95
CA THR A 361 7.30 20.23 -9.28
C THR A 361 8.52 20.12 -10.19
N HIS A 362 9.68 20.62 -9.78
CA HIS A 362 10.96 20.41 -10.47
C HIS A 362 11.77 19.25 -9.89
N LEU A 363 11.32 18.64 -8.79
CA LEU A 363 11.95 17.48 -8.17
C LEU A 363 11.27 16.19 -8.61
N LEU A 364 12.11 15.17 -8.79
CA LEU A 364 11.69 13.83 -9.17
C LEU A 364 12.59 12.83 -8.45
N ALA A 365 12.00 11.83 -7.81
CA ALA A 365 12.71 10.72 -7.20
C ALA A 365 12.70 9.51 -8.14
N SER A 366 13.74 8.68 -8.11
CA SER A 366 13.82 7.44 -8.88
C SER A 366 14.48 6.33 -8.08
N GLY A 367 14.04 5.09 -8.27
CA GLY A 367 14.63 3.88 -7.71
C GLY A 367 15.17 2.96 -8.79
N ALA A 368 16.32 2.34 -8.55
CA ALA A 368 17.01 1.47 -9.48
C ALA A 368 17.10 0.02 -8.97
N ASP A 369 17.43 -0.89 -9.89
CA ASP A 369 17.49 -2.33 -9.63
C ASP A 369 18.61 -2.77 -8.68
N ASN A 370 19.63 -1.93 -8.50
CA ASN A 370 20.74 -2.18 -7.59
C ASN A 370 20.50 -1.68 -6.15
N GLY A 371 19.27 -1.28 -5.80
CA GLY A 371 18.91 -0.73 -4.49
C GLY A 371 19.29 0.74 -4.29
N GLN A 372 19.87 1.39 -5.30
CA GLN A 372 20.11 2.83 -5.26
C GLN A 372 18.82 3.59 -5.57
N TRP A 373 18.55 4.64 -4.80
CA TRP A 373 17.56 5.64 -5.16
C TRP A 373 18.15 7.04 -5.09
N ALA A 374 17.55 7.97 -5.82
CA ALA A 374 18.07 9.33 -5.97
C ALA A 374 16.97 10.34 -6.26
N VAL A 375 17.26 11.60 -5.94
CA VAL A 375 16.42 12.77 -6.22
C VAL A 375 17.10 13.65 -7.25
N TRP A 376 16.33 14.16 -8.20
CA TRP A 376 16.80 14.90 -9.36
C TRP A 376 16.08 16.25 -9.47
N ASP A 377 16.83 17.28 -9.86
CA ASP A 377 16.26 18.57 -10.26
C ASP A 377 16.19 18.65 -11.79
N LEU A 378 14.96 18.62 -12.31
CA LEU A 378 14.67 18.65 -13.74
C LEU A 378 15.20 19.92 -14.44
N ARG A 379 15.41 21.02 -13.70
CA ARG A 379 15.96 22.28 -14.26
C ARG A 379 17.43 22.16 -14.63
N GLN A 380 18.13 21.21 -14.03
CA GLN A 380 19.54 20.94 -14.33
C GLN A 380 19.73 20.08 -15.58
N TRP A 381 18.65 19.46 -16.07
CA TRP A 381 18.69 18.61 -17.24
C TRP A 381 18.71 19.43 -18.52
N LYS A 382 19.54 19.02 -19.47
CA LYS A 382 19.69 19.70 -20.77
C LYS A 382 19.13 18.83 -21.89
N PRO A 383 18.43 19.43 -22.88
CA PRO A 383 18.03 18.73 -24.08
C PRO A 383 19.24 18.14 -24.81
N ASN A 384 19.10 16.90 -25.29
CA ASN A 384 20.12 16.19 -26.04
C ASN A 384 20.31 16.81 -27.43
N THR A 385 20.96 17.98 -27.48
CA THR A 385 21.11 18.84 -28.67
C THR A 385 22.57 19.06 -29.07
N SER A 386 23.53 18.57 -28.28
CA SER A 386 24.96 18.69 -28.57
C SER A 386 25.61 17.32 -28.82
N SER A 387 26.47 17.25 -29.82
CA SER A 387 27.33 16.09 -30.13
C SER A 387 28.43 15.84 -29.09
N SER A 388 28.31 16.41 -27.90
CA SER A 388 29.18 16.15 -26.75
C SER A 388 28.63 14.93 -26.01
N SER A 389 29.52 14.09 -25.48
CA SER A 389 29.12 12.99 -24.60
C SER A 389 28.10 13.47 -23.58
N PRO A 390 26.97 12.76 -23.38
CA PRO A 390 25.98 13.17 -22.40
C PRO A 390 26.66 13.27 -21.03
N SER A 391 26.65 14.47 -20.43
CA SER A 391 27.11 14.63 -19.06
C SER A 391 26.15 13.88 -18.16
N LYS A 392 26.64 12.86 -17.43
CA LYS A 392 25.85 12.16 -16.41
C LYS A 392 25.25 13.22 -15.47
N PRO A 393 23.92 13.24 -15.26
CA PRO A 393 23.30 14.19 -14.35
C PRO A 393 23.87 14.00 -12.95
N THR A 394 23.99 15.08 -12.20
CA THR A 394 24.32 15.01 -10.77
C THR A 394 23.01 14.97 -10.00
N PRO A 395 22.75 13.92 -9.19
CA PRO A 395 21.57 13.90 -8.33
C PRO A 395 21.68 14.99 -7.25
N VAL A 396 20.54 15.50 -6.80
CA VAL A 396 20.44 16.40 -5.63
C VAL A 396 20.78 15.63 -4.36
N ALA A 397 20.24 14.42 -4.25
CA ALA A 397 20.53 13.47 -3.19
C ALA A 397 20.56 12.05 -3.78
N SER A 398 21.40 11.17 -3.23
CA SER A 398 21.44 9.77 -3.62
C SER A 398 21.82 8.89 -2.45
N PHE A 399 21.12 7.77 -2.32
CA PHE A 399 21.23 6.87 -1.19
C PHE A 399 21.44 5.44 -1.69
N ASN A 400 22.36 4.74 -1.03
CA ASN A 400 22.71 3.35 -1.31
C ASN A 400 22.59 2.54 0.00
N PHE A 401 21.37 2.47 0.51
CA PHE A 401 21.04 1.79 1.75
C PHE A 401 20.51 0.37 1.47
N HIS A 402 19.50 0.26 0.61
CA HIS A 402 18.86 -1.00 0.23
C HIS A 402 19.83 -1.96 -0.46
N LYS A 403 19.55 -3.27 -0.33
CA LYS A 403 20.43 -4.34 -0.83
C LYS A 403 19.89 -5.09 -2.04
N GLU A 404 18.63 -4.86 -2.36
CA GLU A 404 17.91 -5.44 -3.50
C GLU A 404 17.17 -4.30 -4.22
N GLN A 405 16.50 -4.64 -5.33
CA GLN A 405 15.85 -3.67 -6.21
C GLN A 405 14.84 -2.78 -5.50
N ILE A 406 14.81 -1.49 -5.85
CA ILE A 406 13.76 -0.58 -5.40
C ILE A 406 12.47 -0.93 -6.15
N THR A 407 11.40 -1.25 -5.41
CA THR A 407 10.12 -1.72 -5.95
C THR A 407 9.02 -0.65 -5.90
N SER A 408 9.14 0.34 -5.01
CA SER A 408 8.29 1.55 -5.01
C SER A 408 9.03 2.74 -4.40
N VAL A 409 8.71 3.95 -4.85
CA VAL A 409 9.17 5.21 -4.27
C VAL A 409 8.04 6.22 -4.38
N GLU A 410 7.75 6.96 -3.31
CA GLU A 410 6.71 7.97 -3.31
C GLU A 410 7.08 9.18 -2.44
N TRP A 411 6.96 10.39 -3.01
CA TRP A 411 6.97 11.63 -2.24
C TRP A 411 5.75 11.68 -1.32
N HIS A 412 5.93 12.21 -0.12
CA HIS A 412 4.80 12.48 0.75
C HIS A 412 3.81 13.46 0.07
N PRO A 413 2.48 13.24 0.16
CA PRO A 413 1.51 14.00 -0.61
C PRO A 413 1.42 15.48 -0.21
N THR A 414 1.84 15.83 1.02
CA THR A 414 1.71 17.19 1.57
C THR A 414 3.01 17.76 2.13
N ASP A 415 4.09 16.98 2.17
CA ASP A 415 5.40 17.37 2.69
C ASP A 415 6.42 17.18 1.56
N ASP A 416 7.26 18.18 1.33
CA ASP A 416 8.20 18.20 0.23
C ASP A 416 9.61 17.73 0.59
N SER A 417 9.85 17.34 1.86
CA SER A 417 11.11 16.72 2.28
C SER A 417 11.00 15.21 2.51
N ILE A 418 9.80 14.67 2.71
CA ILE A 418 9.59 13.26 3.07
C ILE A 418 9.41 12.37 1.84
N VAL A 419 10.13 11.24 1.82
CA VAL A 419 10.02 10.19 0.78
C VAL A 419 9.90 8.81 1.43
N ALA A 420 8.96 8.00 0.94
CA ALA A 420 8.86 6.59 1.29
C ALA A 420 9.47 5.72 0.17
N VAL A 421 10.20 4.66 0.55
CA VAL A 421 10.87 3.74 -0.39
C VAL A 421 10.62 2.29 0.02
N ALA A 422 10.16 1.47 -0.92
CA ALA A 422 10.07 0.02 -0.81
C ALA A 422 11.19 -0.65 -1.60
N ALA A 423 11.73 -1.74 -1.07
CA ALA A 423 12.71 -2.54 -1.79
C ALA A 423 12.48 -4.05 -1.62
N GLY A 424 13.06 -4.83 -2.54
CA GLY A 424 13.03 -6.29 -2.55
C GLY A 424 13.80 -6.95 -1.41
N ASP A 425 14.43 -6.17 -0.52
CA ASP A 425 15.10 -6.64 0.69
C ASP A 425 14.15 -6.70 1.89
N ASP A 426 12.85 -6.75 1.62
CA ASP A 426 11.75 -6.84 2.59
C ASP A 426 11.65 -5.61 3.52
N THR A 427 12.04 -4.42 3.01
CA THR A 427 11.97 -3.18 3.77
C THR A 427 11.15 -2.08 3.09
N LEU A 428 10.45 -1.32 3.95
CA LEU A 428 9.77 -0.07 3.69
C LEU A 428 10.43 1.01 4.55
N THR A 429 10.94 2.07 3.95
CA THR A 429 11.75 3.06 4.64
C THR A 429 11.21 4.47 4.45
N LEU A 430 11.34 5.29 5.49
CA LEU A 430 10.97 6.72 5.46
C LEU A 430 12.22 7.56 5.55
N TRP A 431 12.26 8.61 4.73
CA TRP A 431 13.41 9.48 4.58
C TRP A 431 13.00 10.93 4.70
N ASP A 432 13.76 11.74 5.42
CA ASP A 432 13.63 13.18 5.47
C ASP A 432 14.85 13.86 4.86
N LEU A 433 14.63 14.47 3.70
CA LEU A 433 15.65 15.15 2.93
C LEU A 433 16.02 16.53 3.50
N ALA A 434 15.28 17.04 4.49
CA ALA A 434 15.61 18.28 5.19
C ALA A 434 16.64 18.06 6.32
N VAL A 435 16.90 16.80 6.70
CA VAL A 435 17.89 16.47 7.74
C VAL A 435 19.30 16.70 7.21
N GLU A 436 19.98 17.65 7.84
CA GLU A 436 21.41 17.92 7.67
C GLU A 436 22.11 17.61 9.00
N LEU A 437 23.18 16.82 8.98
CA LEU A 437 23.98 16.61 10.18
C LEU A 437 24.75 17.89 10.49
N ASP A 438 24.57 18.44 11.69
CA ASP A 438 25.47 19.45 12.21
C ASP A 438 26.80 18.78 12.61
N ASP A 439 27.93 19.45 12.36
CA ASP A 439 29.29 18.87 12.45
C ASP A 439 29.62 18.21 13.82
N GLU A 440 28.93 18.62 14.90
CA GLU A 440 29.11 18.08 16.26
C GLU A 440 28.34 16.76 16.51
N GLU A 441 27.17 16.56 15.89
CA GLU A 441 26.32 15.37 16.07
C GLU A 441 26.82 14.18 15.24
N SER A 442 27.52 14.44 14.13
CA SER A 442 28.20 13.43 13.30
C SER A 442 29.26 12.60 14.05
N LYS A 443 29.71 13.05 15.23
CA LYS A 443 30.72 12.37 16.05
C LYS A 443 30.15 11.25 16.93
N ASP A 444 28.85 11.24 17.18
CA ASP A 444 28.17 10.26 18.05
C ASP A 444 27.05 9.52 17.30
N THR A 445 27.41 8.81 16.23
CA THR A 445 26.45 8.02 15.45
C THR A 445 26.03 6.72 16.15
N GLY A 446 26.29 6.54 17.45
CA GLY A 446 25.98 5.28 18.16
C GLY A 446 26.62 4.01 17.54
N GLY A 447 27.62 4.18 16.67
CA GLY A 447 28.27 3.11 15.91
C GLY A 447 27.60 2.72 14.58
N VAL A 448 26.69 3.53 14.03
CA VAL A 448 26.03 3.30 12.73
C VAL A 448 26.43 4.33 11.66
N ALA A 449 27.73 4.52 11.44
CA ALA A 449 28.25 5.43 10.41
C ALA A 449 27.80 5.10 8.97
N GLU A 450 27.33 3.88 8.72
CA GLU A 450 26.84 3.41 7.42
C GLU A 450 25.35 3.73 7.18
N VAL A 451 24.62 4.18 8.22
CA VAL A 451 23.21 4.54 8.10
C VAL A 451 23.12 6.05 7.79
N PRO A 452 22.51 6.44 6.67
CA PRO A 452 22.36 7.85 6.35
C PRO A 452 21.48 8.56 7.39
N PRO A 453 21.82 9.79 7.81
CA PRO A 453 21.06 10.54 8.81
C PRO A 453 19.64 10.91 8.33
N GLN A 454 19.42 10.97 7.02
CA GLN A 454 18.10 11.20 6.44
C GLN A 454 17.15 10.01 6.61
N LEU A 455 17.64 8.81 6.97
CA LEU A 455 16.78 7.65 7.19
C LEU A 455 16.06 7.81 8.54
N LEU A 456 14.76 8.06 8.49
CA LEU A 456 13.90 8.21 9.68
C LEU A 456 13.42 6.88 10.24
N PHE A 457 13.03 5.94 9.36
CA PHE A 457 12.31 4.75 9.79
C PHE A 457 12.56 3.56 8.86
N VAL A 458 12.53 2.36 9.44
CA VAL A 458 12.58 1.09 8.71
C VAL A 458 11.45 0.17 9.22
N HIS A 459 10.47 -0.08 8.37
CA HIS A 459 9.43 -1.08 8.54
C HIS A 459 9.80 -2.34 7.74
N TYR A 460 9.77 -3.50 8.38
CA TYR A 460 10.01 -4.78 7.70
C TYR A 460 8.68 -5.39 7.26
N MET A 461 8.63 -5.87 6.03
CA MET A 461 7.45 -6.50 5.45
C MET A 461 7.88 -7.54 4.41
N GLU A 462 7.39 -8.77 4.53
CA GLU A 462 7.80 -9.85 3.63
C GLU A 462 7.30 -9.63 2.20
N LYS A 463 8.21 -9.78 1.23
CA LYS A 463 8.00 -9.72 -0.22
C LYS A 463 7.37 -8.40 -0.69
N VAL A 464 7.81 -7.26 -0.16
CA VAL A 464 7.30 -5.93 -0.54
C VAL A 464 7.26 -5.74 -2.06
N LYS A 465 6.11 -5.31 -2.59
CA LYS A 465 5.90 -5.03 -4.02
C LYS A 465 5.62 -3.57 -4.31
N GLU A 466 4.77 -2.93 -3.51
CA GLU A 466 4.36 -1.55 -3.72
C GLU A 466 3.99 -0.90 -2.38
N LEU A 467 4.13 0.42 -2.30
CA LEU A 467 3.67 1.25 -1.18
C LEU A 467 2.90 2.45 -1.70
N HIS A 468 1.96 2.96 -0.89
CA HIS A 468 1.27 4.23 -1.13
C HIS A 468 1.03 5.01 0.16
N TRP A 469 1.23 6.33 0.14
CA TRP A 469 0.78 7.24 1.19
C TRP A 469 -0.75 7.40 1.16
N HIS A 470 -1.39 7.35 2.32
CA HIS A 470 -2.82 7.63 2.39
C HIS A 470 -3.07 9.15 2.25
N PRO A 471 -3.78 9.61 1.20
CA PRO A 471 -3.87 11.03 0.90
C PRO A 471 -4.80 11.81 1.85
N GLN A 472 -5.59 11.12 2.68
CA GLN A 472 -6.56 11.75 3.61
C GLN A 472 -6.28 11.44 5.09
N ILE A 473 -5.33 10.56 5.39
CA ILE A 473 -4.92 10.20 6.76
C ILE A 473 -3.42 10.51 6.83
N PRO A 474 -3.04 11.70 7.29
CA PRO A 474 -1.65 12.15 7.25
C PRO A 474 -0.73 11.17 8.01
N GLY A 475 0.44 10.89 7.45
CA GLY A 475 1.43 9.96 8.01
C GLY A 475 1.12 8.48 7.82
N ALA A 476 -0.10 8.11 7.40
CA ALA A 476 -0.44 6.71 7.16
C ALA A 476 0.09 6.21 5.80
N LEU A 477 0.66 5.02 5.82
CA LEU A 477 1.17 4.28 4.68
C LEU A 477 0.50 2.93 4.59
N VAL A 478 0.37 2.47 3.35
CA VAL A 478 -0.03 1.10 3.05
C VAL A 478 1.06 0.47 2.21
N GLY A 479 1.47 -0.74 2.56
CA GLY A 479 2.34 -1.59 1.75
C GLY A 479 1.60 -2.85 1.32
N THR A 480 1.97 -3.40 0.15
CA THR A 480 1.55 -4.74 -0.29
C THR A 480 2.76 -5.65 -0.46
N GLY A 481 2.59 -6.92 -0.14
CA GLY A 481 3.62 -7.96 -0.23
C GLY A 481 2.95 -9.32 -0.14
N GLU A 482 3.30 -10.10 0.88
CA GLU A 482 2.55 -11.32 1.21
C GLU A 482 1.15 -11.03 1.77
N ALA A 483 1.04 -9.98 2.60
CA ALA A 483 -0.20 -9.40 3.08
C ALA A 483 -0.19 -7.88 2.82
N PHE A 484 -1.25 -7.17 3.19
CA PHE A 484 -1.22 -5.72 3.31
C PHE A 484 -0.73 -5.33 4.69
N SER A 485 0.14 -4.32 4.76
CA SER A 485 0.56 -3.68 6.02
C SER A 485 0.10 -2.23 6.00
N VAL A 486 -0.76 -1.85 6.93
CA VAL A 486 -1.27 -0.49 7.11
C VAL A 486 -0.63 0.07 8.36
N PHE A 487 0.19 1.11 8.24
CA PHE A 487 0.92 1.63 9.38
C PHE A 487 1.07 3.15 9.36
N LYS A 488 1.22 3.73 10.55
CA LYS A 488 1.59 5.12 10.76
C LYS A 488 2.65 5.17 11.84
N THR A 489 3.75 5.84 11.56
CA THR A 489 4.88 5.94 12.50
C THR A 489 4.69 7.13 13.42
N ILE A 490 5.43 7.17 14.53
CA ILE A 490 5.47 8.37 15.41
C ILE A 490 6.26 9.54 14.80
N SER A 491 6.99 9.30 13.70
CA SER A 491 7.95 10.25 13.13
C SER A 491 7.39 11.09 11.98
N VAL A 492 6.26 10.67 11.39
CA VAL A 492 5.67 11.29 10.18
C VAL A 492 4.15 11.43 10.31
#